data_AF-A0A918ZVX0-F1
#
_entry.id   AF-A0A918ZVX0-F1
#
_cell.length_a   1.000
_cell.length_b   1.000
_cell.length_c   1.000
_cell.angle_alpha   90.00
_cell.angle_beta   90.00
_cell.angle_gamma   90.00
#
_symmetry.space_group_name_H-M   'P 1'
#
loop_
_entity.id
_entity.type
_entity.pdbx_description
1 polymer ?
#
loop_
_entity_poly.entity_id
_entity_poly.type
_entity_poly.pdbx_seq_one_letter_code
_entity_poly.pdbx_strand_id
1 'polypeptide(L)'
;MLDDPGLYGPRRALPLRVGPVAGESTGSFVNRLAHGNGLGLADFLDRVGQGESSADPERVEKYPQCTEMYVNEAGLRFLGVLADRAPGLLQRDLPSLGSGRLLAGGPEEAAQWRWPWEPLAGHLVRYCPPCGDDLGVGEAVWLMSPDSWQVCLRHGSWSDDSRGRGPDFVRLAELPETMTAHRARQALAARWGRAGEELFADAFQVAVYWWTRMPDTVCWVRRAWTAGLDAREMRAAPLVIYPEAAELAQAMVDFERAGQRDAADRARWLAGVERLMAGWGVDVAEGRQALLVWLGRHRMGPPAPARPAGRRHLTLALGHYRVVSRTGSVHQRSCLTWQLGMSAADM
;
A
#
# COMPACT_ATOMS: atom_id res chain seq x y z
N MET A 1 40.68 -25.59 9.60
CA MET A 1 39.88 -25.36 8.37
C MET A 1 38.68 -24.57 8.79
N LEU A 2 38.77 -23.25 8.66
CA LEU A 2 37.69 -22.32 8.95
C LEU A 2 36.80 -22.33 7.70
N ASP A 3 35.54 -22.72 7.86
CA ASP A 3 34.52 -22.61 6.82
C ASP A 3 34.46 -21.16 6.36
N ASP A 4 34.86 -20.89 5.12
CA ASP A 4 34.62 -19.61 4.45
C ASP A 4 33.13 -19.56 4.07
N PRO A 5 32.27 -18.86 4.85
CA PRO A 5 30.81 -19.00 4.73
C PRO A 5 30.30 -18.43 3.41
N GLY A 6 31.08 -17.56 2.76
CA GLY A 6 30.65 -16.79 1.59
C GLY A 6 30.50 -17.61 0.31
N LEU A 7 31.16 -18.77 0.19
CA LEU A 7 31.20 -19.52 -1.08
C LEU A 7 30.22 -20.69 -1.16
N TYR A 8 29.85 -21.31 -0.03
CA TYR A 8 28.99 -22.49 0.02
C TYR A 8 27.64 -22.29 0.74
N GLY A 9 27.44 -21.12 1.36
CA GLY A 9 26.19 -20.76 2.02
C GLY A 9 25.87 -21.55 3.29
N PRO A 10 24.80 -21.16 3.99
CA PRO A 10 24.34 -21.83 5.19
C PRO A 10 23.77 -23.21 4.82
N ARG A 11 24.16 -24.23 5.60
CA ARG A 11 23.67 -25.61 5.42
C ARG A 11 22.62 -26.03 6.46
N ARG A 12 22.38 -25.18 7.46
CA ARG A 12 21.48 -25.46 8.58
C ARG A 12 20.69 -24.22 8.91
N ALA A 13 19.46 -24.46 9.37
CA ALA A 13 18.63 -23.44 9.96
C ALA A 13 19.23 -22.89 11.24
N LEU A 14 18.81 -21.68 11.58
CA LEU A 14 19.09 -21.09 12.87
C LEU A 14 18.34 -21.83 13.99
N PRO A 15 18.88 -21.87 15.22
CA PRO A 15 18.28 -22.64 16.32
C PRO A 15 16.89 -22.17 16.72
N LEU A 16 16.64 -20.86 16.74
CA LEU A 16 15.37 -20.27 17.10
C LEU A 16 14.58 -19.90 15.84
N ARG A 17 13.37 -20.47 15.75
CA ARG A 17 12.45 -20.26 14.64
C ARG A 17 11.66 -18.98 14.84
N VAL A 18 11.98 -17.96 14.04
CA VAL A 18 11.17 -16.74 13.93
C VAL A 18 10.37 -16.81 12.64
N GLY A 19 9.05 -16.80 12.75
CA GLY A 19 8.16 -16.81 11.58
C GLY A 19 7.92 -15.41 11.02
N PRO A 20 7.82 -15.25 9.69
CA PRO A 20 7.44 -13.97 9.10
C PRO A 20 5.97 -13.65 9.40
N VAL A 21 5.67 -12.37 9.58
CA VAL A 21 4.30 -11.85 9.54
C VAL A 21 3.89 -11.69 8.08
N ALA A 22 2.64 -12.01 7.73
CA ALA A 22 2.16 -11.87 6.36
C ALA A 22 2.23 -10.40 5.89
N GLY A 23 2.95 -10.15 4.80
CA GLY A 23 3.19 -8.81 4.26
C GLY A 23 4.38 -8.07 4.88
N GLU A 24 5.13 -8.72 5.78
CA GLU A 24 6.31 -8.13 6.42
C GLU A 24 7.39 -7.75 5.39
N SER A 25 8.09 -6.64 5.64
CA SER A 25 9.25 -6.25 4.85
C SER A 25 10.39 -7.24 5.08
N THR A 26 11.20 -7.50 4.06
CA THR A 26 12.34 -8.43 4.20
C THR A 26 13.30 -7.93 5.28
N GLY A 27 13.56 -6.62 5.31
CA GLY A 27 14.42 -6.01 6.31
C GLY A 27 13.89 -6.15 7.74
N SER A 28 12.57 -5.99 7.96
CA SER A 28 11.94 -6.26 9.26
C SER A 28 12.16 -7.72 9.65
N PHE A 29 11.79 -8.66 8.78
CA PHE A 29 11.91 -10.08 9.07
C PHE A 29 13.35 -10.51 9.39
N VAL A 30 14.33 -10.03 8.61
CA VAL A 30 15.75 -10.35 8.79
C VAL A 30 16.28 -9.82 10.12
N ASN A 31 15.95 -8.57 10.48
CA ASN A 31 16.34 -8.01 11.77
C ASN A 31 15.79 -8.85 12.93
N ARG A 32 14.51 -9.23 12.86
CA ARG A 32 13.86 -10.05 13.88
C ARG A 32 14.45 -11.45 13.96
N LEU A 33 14.75 -12.07 12.82
CA LEU A 33 15.35 -13.40 12.75
C LEU A 33 16.78 -13.40 13.33
N ALA A 34 17.56 -12.36 13.05
CA ALA A 34 18.90 -12.16 13.61
C ALA A 34 18.83 -11.94 15.13
N HIS A 35 18.03 -10.96 15.57
CA HIS A 35 17.84 -10.62 16.98
C HIS A 35 17.32 -11.81 17.79
N GLY A 36 16.30 -12.52 17.28
CA GLY A 36 15.74 -13.71 17.91
C GLY A 36 16.74 -14.86 18.05
N ASN A 37 17.86 -14.85 17.32
CA ASN A 37 18.95 -15.82 17.43
C ASN A 37 20.21 -15.27 18.10
N GLY A 38 20.14 -14.06 18.68
CA GLY A 38 21.28 -13.41 19.34
C GLY A 38 22.43 -13.07 18.41
N LEU A 39 22.13 -12.87 17.11
CA LEU A 39 23.12 -12.48 16.10
C LEU A 39 23.06 -10.97 15.86
N GLY A 40 24.23 -10.34 15.70
CA GLY A 40 24.30 -9.00 15.11
C GLY A 40 23.85 -9.03 13.65
N LEU A 41 23.34 -7.91 13.15
CA LEU A 41 22.82 -7.84 11.78
C LEU A 41 23.91 -8.14 10.73
N ALA A 42 25.12 -7.63 10.92
CA ALA A 42 26.26 -7.90 10.05
C ALA A 42 26.60 -9.41 10.00
N ASP A 43 26.73 -10.06 11.15
CA ASP A 43 27.00 -11.50 11.25
C ASP A 43 25.91 -12.36 10.60
N PHE A 44 24.66 -11.89 10.64
CA PHE A 44 23.56 -12.55 9.93
C PHE A 44 23.69 -12.38 8.42
N LEU A 45 23.96 -11.15 7.96
CA LEU A 45 24.07 -10.83 6.54
C LEU A 45 25.21 -11.57 5.84
N ASP A 46 26.35 -11.76 6.52
CA ASP A 46 27.47 -12.58 6.03
C ASP A 46 27.05 -14.03 5.72
N ARG A 47 26.00 -14.54 6.38
CA ARG A 47 25.43 -15.87 6.12
C ARG A 47 24.41 -15.86 4.98
N VAL A 48 23.81 -14.72 4.67
CA VAL A 48 22.84 -14.57 3.57
C VAL A 48 23.55 -14.45 2.23
N GLY A 49 24.71 -13.81 2.18
CA GLY A 49 25.51 -13.64 0.98
C GLY A 49 26.43 -12.43 1.04
N GLN A 50 26.95 -12.03 -0.11
CA GLN A 50 27.77 -10.83 -0.25
C GLN A 50 26.88 -9.63 -0.59
N GLY A 51 27.14 -8.47 -0.01
CA GLY A 51 26.33 -7.31 -0.32
C GLY A 51 26.87 -6.03 0.25
N GLU A 52 26.27 -4.94 -0.22
CA GLU A 52 26.54 -3.60 0.26
C GLU A 52 25.30 -3.11 1.00
N SER A 53 25.50 -2.69 2.25
CA SER A 53 24.53 -1.85 2.93
C SER A 53 24.48 -0.50 2.25
N SER A 54 23.46 0.31 2.55
CA SER A 54 23.54 1.74 2.26
C SER A 54 24.87 2.31 2.80
N ALA A 55 25.29 3.48 2.30
CA ALA A 55 26.55 4.15 2.68
C ALA A 55 26.73 4.39 4.21
N ASP A 56 25.72 4.07 5.02
CA ASP A 56 25.72 4.10 6.47
C ASP A 56 25.03 2.84 7.08
N PRO A 57 25.76 1.73 7.27
CA PRO A 57 25.21 0.47 7.80
C PRO A 57 24.62 0.58 9.22
N GLU A 58 25.23 1.37 10.10
CA GLU A 58 24.74 1.57 11.48
C GLU A 58 23.35 2.22 11.50
N ARG A 59 23.06 3.08 10.52
CA ARG A 59 21.72 3.66 10.36
C ARG A 59 20.71 2.65 9.82
N VAL A 60 21.10 1.69 9.00
CA VAL A 60 20.17 0.66 8.49
C VAL A 60 19.57 -0.13 9.66
N GLU A 61 20.42 -0.51 10.62
CA GLU A 61 20.01 -1.23 11.83
C GLU A 61 19.12 -0.36 12.75
N LYS A 62 19.47 0.92 12.91
CA LYS A 62 18.73 1.83 13.79
C LYS A 62 17.38 2.28 13.24
N TYR A 63 17.19 2.27 11.91
CA TYR A 63 16.01 2.82 11.24
C TYR A 63 15.34 1.82 10.28
N PRO A 64 14.85 0.66 10.77
CA PRO A 64 14.18 -0.35 9.94
C PRO A 64 12.90 0.15 9.25
N GLN A 65 12.31 1.25 9.73
CA GLN A 65 11.19 1.93 9.08
C GLN A 65 11.55 2.69 7.79
N CYS A 66 12.84 2.88 7.53
CA CYS A 66 13.31 3.60 6.36
C CYS A 66 13.78 2.63 5.26
N THR A 67 14.38 1.51 5.65
CA THR A 67 15.22 0.71 4.76
C THR A 67 14.57 -0.63 4.41
N GLU A 68 14.88 -1.15 3.22
CA GLU A 68 14.38 -2.46 2.79
C GLU A 68 15.53 -3.29 2.22
N MET A 69 15.48 -4.59 2.47
CA MET A 69 16.47 -5.56 1.99
C MET A 69 15.96 -6.29 0.74
N TYR A 70 16.82 -6.38 -0.26
CA TYR A 70 16.61 -7.13 -1.48
C TYR A 70 17.71 -8.19 -1.64
N VAL A 71 17.36 -9.32 -2.24
CA VAL A 71 18.29 -10.43 -2.50
C VAL A 71 18.12 -10.95 -3.92
N ASN A 72 19.13 -11.61 -4.45
CA ASN A 72 18.97 -12.44 -5.66
C ASN A 72 18.41 -13.83 -5.32
N GLU A 73 18.22 -14.69 -6.31
CA GLU A 73 17.68 -16.05 -6.11
C GLU A 73 18.53 -16.91 -5.16
N ALA A 74 19.85 -16.79 -5.23
CA ALA A 74 20.76 -17.52 -4.35
C ALA A 74 20.66 -17.04 -2.89
N GLY A 75 20.61 -15.72 -2.67
CA GLY A 75 20.39 -15.13 -1.35
C GLY A 75 19.03 -15.51 -0.75
N LEU A 76 17.98 -15.59 -1.56
CA LEU A 76 16.67 -16.09 -1.14
C LEU A 76 16.73 -17.55 -0.64
N ARG A 77 17.49 -18.42 -1.33
CA ARG A 77 17.68 -19.81 -0.87
C ARG A 77 18.42 -19.87 0.46
N PHE A 78 19.48 -19.07 0.61
CA PHE A 78 20.25 -19.01 1.85
C PHE A 78 19.41 -18.49 3.01
N LEU A 79 18.63 -17.43 2.79
CA LEU A 79 17.65 -16.93 3.74
C LEU A 79 16.60 -18.01 4.09
N GLY A 80 16.14 -18.77 3.11
CA GLY A 80 15.24 -19.91 3.31
C GLY A 80 15.81 -20.99 4.23
N VAL A 81 17.09 -21.34 4.05
CA VAL A 81 17.78 -22.27 4.94
C VAL A 81 17.85 -21.71 6.35
N LEU A 82 18.32 -20.47 6.53
CA LEU A 82 18.45 -19.82 7.84
C LEU A 82 17.12 -19.74 8.58
N ALA A 83 16.03 -19.46 7.87
CA ALA A 83 14.68 -19.33 8.39
C ALA A 83 13.92 -20.65 8.56
N ASP A 84 14.53 -21.79 8.21
CA ASP A 84 13.87 -23.11 8.16
C ASP A 84 12.58 -23.09 7.33
N ARG A 85 12.62 -22.43 6.16
CA ARG A 85 11.43 -22.18 5.35
C ARG A 85 11.74 -22.23 3.86
N ALA A 86 10.88 -22.91 3.10
CA ALA A 86 11.03 -22.98 1.65
C ALA A 86 10.97 -21.57 1.01
N PRO A 87 11.80 -21.28 -0.01
CA PRO A 87 11.79 -20.00 -0.72
C PRO A 87 10.40 -19.51 -1.13
N GLY A 88 9.58 -20.36 -1.72
CA GLY A 88 8.23 -19.99 -2.15
C GLY A 88 7.29 -19.59 -1.01
N LEU A 89 7.51 -20.11 0.21
CA LEU A 89 6.74 -19.68 1.39
C LEU A 89 7.22 -18.31 1.88
N LEU A 90 8.53 -18.03 1.83
CA LEU A 90 9.06 -16.70 2.12
C LEU A 90 8.56 -15.67 1.11
N GLN A 91 8.54 -16.00 -0.18
CA GLN A 91 8.03 -15.09 -1.23
C GLN A 91 6.53 -14.80 -1.09
N ARG A 92 5.77 -15.74 -0.51
CA ARG A 92 4.35 -15.52 -0.21
C ARG A 92 4.16 -14.53 0.94
N ASP A 93 5.00 -14.64 1.97
CA ASP A 93 4.84 -13.89 3.21
C ASP A 93 5.58 -12.53 3.15
N LEU A 94 6.64 -12.40 2.34
CA LEU A 94 7.52 -11.23 2.24
C LEU A 94 7.45 -10.60 0.82
N PRO A 95 6.71 -9.49 0.63
CA PRO A 95 6.44 -8.94 -0.70
C PRO A 95 7.69 -8.54 -1.49
N SER A 96 8.75 -8.10 -0.83
CA SER A 96 10.01 -7.69 -1.45
C SER A 96 10.82 -8.85 -2.02
N LEU A 97 10.46 -10.11 -1.71
CA LEU A 97 11.08 -11.32 -2.27
C LEU A 97 10.33 -11.88 -3.49
N GLY A 98 9.24 -11.24 -3.92
CA GLY A 98 8.53 -11.65 -5.13
C GLY A 98 9.45 -11.67 -6.36
N SER A 99 9.19 -12.56 -7.32
CA SER A 99 10.09 -12.79 -8.47
C SER A 99 10.47 -11.54 -9.26
N GLY A 100 9.55 -10.57 -9.39
CA GLY A 100 9.80 -9.29 -10.05
C GLY A 100 10.57 -8.25 -9.22
N ARG A 101 10.97 -8.59 -7.99
CA ARG A 101 11.70 -7.71 -7.05
C ARG A 101 13.04 -8.29 -6.60
N LEU A 102 13.36 -9.52 -7.00
CA LEU A 102 14.69 -10.08 -6.77
C LEU A 102 15.73 -9.28 -7.54
N LEU A 103 16.92 -9.19 -6.96
CA LEU A 103 18.08 -8.63 -7.65
C LEU A 103 18.40 -9.50 -8.87
N ALA A 104 18.93 -8.85 -9.91
CA ALA A 104 19.42 -9.58 -11.09
C ALA A 104 20.51 -10.58 -10.67
N GLY A 105 20.47 -11.76 -11.29
CA GLY A 105 21.43 -12.83 -11.09
C GLY A 105 20.76 -14.20 -11.16
N GLY A 106 21.43 -15.15 -11.80
CA GLY A 106 20.95 -16.53 -11.92
C GLY A 106 21.10 -17.35 -10.64
N PRO A 107 20.48 -18.55 -10.58
CA PRO A 107 20.58 -19.44 -9.43
C PRO A 107 22.00 -19.98 -9.20
N GLU A 108 22.87 -19.96 -10.21
CA GLU A 108 24.27 -20.40 -10.12
C GLU A 108 25.23 -19.27 -9.73
N GLU A 109 24.74 -18.03 -9.63
CA GLU A 109 25.54 -16.89 -9.16
C GLU A 109 25.68 -16.89 -7.64
N ALA A 110 26.71 -16.20 -7.15
CA ALA A 110 26.93 -16.01 -5.72
C ALA A 110 25.69 -15.35 -5.07
N ALA A 111 25.38 -15.76 -3.84
CA ALA A 111 24.31 -15.14 -3.07
C ALA A 111 24.61 -13.66 -2.83
N GLN A 112 23.68 -12.79 -3.23
CA GLN A 112 23.84 -11.34 -3.13
C GLN A 112 22.67 -10.69 -2.41
N TRP A 113 22.97 -9.63 -1.67
CA TRP A 113 21.97 -8.77 -1.06
C TRP A 113 22.30 -7.28 -1.26
N ARG A 114 21.27 -6.44 -1.23
CA ARG A 114 21.37 -4.98 -1.24
C ARG A 114 20.37 -4.40 -0.25
N TRP A 115 20.81 -3.41 0.51
CA TRP A 115 19.98 -2.79 1.54
C TRP A 115 19.93 -1.25 1.41
N PRO A 116 19.22 -0.72 0.40
CA PRO A 116 19.09 0.73 0.20
C PRO A 116 18.37 1.41 1.37
N TRP A 117 18.68 2.71 1.54
CA TRP A 117 18.06 3.56 2.57
C TRP A 117 16.57 3.78 2.34
N GLU A 118 16.10 3.71 1.09
CA GLU A 118 14.69 3.81 0.74
C GLU A 118 14.26 2.58 -0.06
N PRO A 119 13.02 2.08 0.13
CA PRO A 119 12.53 0.96 -0.65
C PRO A 119 12.51 1.32 -2.14
N LEU A 120 12.94 0.39 -2.97
CA LEU A 120 12.88 0.54 -4.44
C LEU A 120 11.44 0.57 -4.96
N ALA A 121 10.49 0.00 -4.19
CA ALA A 121 9.07 -0.01 -4.52
C ALA A 121 8.21 -0.22 -3.28
N GLY A 122 7.10 0.52 -3.20
CA GLY A 122 6.15 0.47 -2.08
C GLY A 122 6.59 1.33 -0.90
N HIS A 123 5.92 1.12 0.23
CA HIS A 123 6.04 1.90 1.44
C HIS A 123 6.22 0.96 2.64
N LEU A 124 7.03 1.38 3.60
CA LEU A 124 7.18 0.70 4.88
C LEU A 124 6.17 1.30 5.86
N VAL A 125 5.19 0.50 6.25
CA VAL A 125 4.12 0.92 7.16
C VAL A 125 4.11 0.01 8.37
N ARG A 126 3.86 0.58 9.54
CA ARG A 126 3.97 -0.20 10.78
C ARG A 126 2.81 -1.20 10.90
N TYR A 127 3.13 -2.44 11.29
CA TYR A 127 2.13 -3.45 11.61
C TYR A 127 1.36 -3.07 12.88
N CYS A 128 0.10 -3.51 12.98
CA CYS A 128 -0.74 -3.26 14.14
C CYS A 128 -0.12 -3.89 15.40
N PRO A 129 0.26 -3.12 16.45
CA PRO A 129 0.96 -3.66 17.60
C PRO A 129 0.14 -4.70 18.36
N PRO A 130 -1.17 -4.50 18.64
CA PRO A 130 -1.96 -5.55 19.28
C PRO A 130 -2.06 -6.84 18.45
N CYS A 131 -2.04 -6.76 17.10
CA CYS A 131 -1.94 -7.97 16.28
C CYS A 131 -0.56 -8.64 16.41
N GLY A 132 0.52 -7.86 16.56
CA GLY A 132 1.85 -8.37 16.83
C GLY A 132 1.90 -9.09 18.17
N ASP A 133 1.34 -8.48 19.22
CA ASP A 133 1.22 -9.07 20.56
C ASP A 133 0.43 -10.39 20.52
N ASP A 134 -0.69 -10.44 19.80
CA ASP A 134 -1.48 -11.66 19.61
C ASP A 134 -0.71 -12.78 18.89
N LEU A 135 0.26 -12.42 18.04
CA LEU A 135 1.16 -13.35 17.35
C LEU A 135 2.42 -13.67 18.18
N GLY A 136 2.57 -13.10 19.38
CA GLY A 136 3.77 -13.24 20.20
C GLY A 136 4.99 -12.52 19.62
N VAL A 137 4.78 -11.57 18.71
CA VAL A 137 5.85 -10.77 18.11
C VAL A 137 6.18 -9.62 19.06
N GLY A 138 7.17 -9.85 19.95
CA GLY A 138 7.57 -8.92 21.01
C GLY A 138 8.35 -7.68 20.54
N GLU A 139 8.30 -7.33 19.25
CA GLU A 139 9.04 -6.23 18.64
C GLU A 139 8.24 -5.58 17.50
N ALA A 140 8.67 -4.39 17.07
CA ALA A 140 7.98 -3.67 15.99
C ALA A 140 8.17 -4.39 14.64
N VAL A 141 7.07 -4.59 13.92
CA VAL A 141 7.07 -5.16 12.57
C VAL A 141 6.74 -4.08 11.55
N TRP A 142 7.48 -4.06 10.45
CA TRP A 142 7.22 -3.19 9.30
C TRP A 142 6.71 -4.02 8.14
N LEU A 143 5.59 -3.59 7.54
CA LEU A 143 5.02 -4.21 6.37
C LEU A 143 5.51 -3.51 5.10
N MET A 144 5.72 -4.29 4.04
CA MET A 144 5.87 -3.76 2.69
C MET A 144 4.49 -3.59 2.06
N SER A 145 4.03 -2.35 1.98
CA SER A 145 2.70 -1.97 1.50
C SER A 145 2.77 -1.26 0.14
N PRO A 146 1.83 -1.50 -0.78
CA PRO A 146 1.73 -0.68 -1.99
C PRO A 146 1.26 0.75 -1.68
N ASP A 147 0.46 0.94 -0.63
CA ASP A 147 -0.05 2.23 -0.17
C ASP A 147 0.80 2.74 1.00
N SER A 148 0.95 4.06 1.15
CA SER A 148 1.66 4.69 2.27
C SER A 148 0.96 4.57 3.63
N TRP A 149 -0.08 3.74 3.72
CA TRP A 149 -0.90 3.55 4.90
C TRP A 149 -1.61 2.20 4.91
N GLN A 150 -2.06 1.78 6.10
CA GLN A 150 -2.80 0.56 6.35
C GLN A 150 -3.89 0.78 7.41
N VAL A 151 -4.92 -0.07 7.36
CA VAL A 151 -6.02 -0.08 8.34
C VAL A 151 -6.15 -1.47 8.94
N CYS A 152 -6.03 -1.57 10.26
CA CYS A 152 -6.36 -2.78 10.99
C CYS A 152 -7.82 -2.75 11.41
N LEU A 153 -8.66 -3.56 10.75
CA LEU A 153 -10.07 -3.69 11.13
C LEU A 153 -10.30 -4.37 12.48
N ARG A 154 -9.38 -5.25 12.91
CA ARG A 154 -9.51 -6.00 14.16
C ARG A 154 -9.40 -5.08 15.38
N HIS A 155 -8.43 -4.18 15.36
CA HIS A 155 -8.12 -3.29 16.49
C HIS A 155 -8.50 -1.83 16.25
N GLY A 156 -9.03 -1.51 15.06
CA GLY A 156 -9.44 -0.16 14.70
C GLY A 156 -8.27 0.81 14.74
N SER A 157 -7.19 0.52 14.00
CA SER A 157 -6.01 1.38 13.95
C SER A 157 -5.63 1.72 12.52
N TRP A 158 -5.20 2.95 12.31
CA TRP A 158 -4.56 3.42 11.10
C TRP A 158 -3.06 3.55 11.34
N SER A 159 -2.25 3.01 10.44
CA SER A 159 -0.81 3.25 10.37
C SER A 159 -0.44 3.85 9.03
N ASP A 160 0.61 4.65 9.00
CA ASP A 160 1.19 5.22 7.78
C ASP A 160 2.69 4.95 7.72
N ASP A 161 3.34 5.48 6.67
CA ASP A 161 4.79 5.42 6.46
C ASP A 161 5.52 6.61 7.10
N SER A 162 4.88 7.33 8.05
CA SER A 162 5.50 8.47 8.69
C SER A 162 6.68 8.04 9.58
N ARG A 163 7.84 8.61 9.29
CA ARG A 163 9.13 8.23 9.89
C ARG A 163 9.41 9.02 11.18
N GLY A 164 8.56 8.85 12.20
CA GLY A 164 8.79 9.43 13.54
C GLY A 164 8.15 10.81 13.80
N ARG A 165 7.21 11.23 12.96
CA ARG A 165 6.28 12.31 13.31
C ARG A 165 5.13 11.64 14.06
N GLY A 166 5.03 11.83 15.38
CA GLY A 166 3.99 11.16 16.17
C GLY A 166 2.56 11.49 15.66
N PRO A 167 1.53 10.73 16.04
CA PRO A 167 1.59 9.38 16.59
C PRO A 167 1.96 8.34 15.50
N ASP A 168 2.58 7.23 15.90
CA ASP A 168 2.91 6.11 15.00
C ASP A 168 1.64 5.37 14.50
N PHE A 169 0.53 5.54 15.24
CA PHE A 169 -0.78 5.00 14.92
C PHE A 169 -1.89 5.95 15.33
N VAL A 170 -2.94 6.01 14.53
CA VAL A 170 -4.19 6.67 14.92
C VAL A 170 -5.21 5.61 15.31
N ARG A 171 -5.77 5.73 16.51
CA ARG A 171 -6.90 4.89 16.93
C ARG A 171 -8.18 5.40 16.26
N LEU A 172 -8.91 4.50 15.62
CA LEU A 172 -10.11 4.81 14.83
C LEU A 172 -11.41 4.68 15.64
N ALA A 173 -11.32 4.52 16.97
CA ALA A 173 -12.50 4.45 17.84
C ALA A 173 -13.37 5.71 17.74
N GLU A 174 -12.75 6.87 17.58
CA GLU A 174 -13.42 8.18 17.40
C GLU A 174 -13.62 8.55 15.92
N LEU A 175 -13.24 7.67 15.00
CA LEU A 175 -13.39 7.81 13.54
C LEU A 175 -14.10 6.59 12.93
N PRO A 176 -15.33 6.25 13.39
CA PRO A 176 -16.05 5.06 12.92
C PRO A 176 -16.40 5.10 11.43
N GLU A 177 -16.49 6.29 10.83
CA GLU A 177 -16.68 6.46 9.40
C GLU A 177 -15.50 5.90 8.59
N THR A 178 -14.27 6.05 9.07
CA THR A 178 -13.07 5.50 8.41
C THR A 178 -13.09 3.97 8.42
N MET A 179 -13.52 3.38 9.53
CA MET A 179 -13.68 1.92 9.64
C MET A 179 -14.76 1.40 8.68
N THR A 180 -15.88 2.12 8.59
CA THR A 180 -16.98 1.79 7.67
C THR A 180 -16.53 1.89 6.22
N ALA A 181 -15.82 2.96 5.88
CA ALA A 181 -15.23 3.19 4.56
C ALA A 181 -14.23 2.09 4.18
N HIS A 182 -13.39 1.63 5.13
CA HIS A 182 -12.46 0.54 4.85
C HIS A 182 -13.17 -0.78 4.58
N ARG A 183 -14.23 -1.10 5.33
CA ARG A 183 -15.07 -2.27 5.03
C ARG A 183 -15.76 -2.14 3.67
N ALA A 184 -16.24 -0.95 3.32
CA ALA A 184 -16.83 -0.68 2.01
C ALA A 184 -15.80 -0.89 0.88
N ARG A 185 -14.57 -0.38 1.02
CA ARG A 185 -13.46 -0.66 0.07
C ARG A 185 -13.20 -2.16 -0.07
N GLN A 186 -13.10 -2.90 1.04
CA GLN A 186 -12.90 -4.35 1.01
C GLN A 186 -14.06 -5.07 0.31
N ALA A 187 -15.30 -4.65 0.56
CA ALA A 187 -16.48 -5.22 -0.08
C ALA A 187 -16.50 -4.92 -1.60
N LEU A 188 -16.10 -3.72 -2.02
CA LEU A 188 -15.95 -3.36 -3.43
C LEU A 188 -14.92 -4.26 -4.12
N ALA A 189 -13.73 -4.42 -3.53
CA ALA A 189 -12.68 -5.29 -4.05
C ALA A 189 -13.13 -6.76 -4.08
N ALA A 190 -13.76 -7.27 -3.02
CA ALA A 190 -14.24 -8.65 -2.97
C ALA A 190 -15.35 -8.93 -4.00
N ARG A 191 -16.22 -7.95 -4.27
CA ARG A 191 -17.37 -8.12 -5.17
C ARG A 191 -17.02 -7.93 -6.63
N TRP A 192 -16.18 -6.94 -6.94
CA TRP A 192 -15.88 -6.52 -8.31
C TRP A 192 -14.43 -6.79 -8.72
N GLY A 193 -13.64 -7.41 -7.84
CA GLY A 193 -12.24 -7.67 -8.04
C GLY A 193 -11.48 -6.38 -8.32
N ARG A 194 -10.62 -6.46 -9.33
CA ARG A 194 -9.76 -5.37 -9.79
C ARG A 194 -10.54 -4.09 -10.13
N ALA A 195 -11.71 -4.20 -10.74
CA ALA A 195 -12.49 -3.01 -11.11
C ALA A 195 -12.94 -2.21 -9.87
N GLY A 196 -13.24 -2.90 -8.76
CA GLY A 196 -13.56 -2.24 -7.49
C GLY A 196 -12.36 -1.52 -6.89
N GLU A 197 -11.16 -2.10 -7.01
CA GLU A 197 -9.93 -1.46 -6.55
C GLU A 197 -9.54 -0.23 -7.39
N GLU A 198 -9.69 -0.32 -8.70
CA GLU A 198 -9.38 0.77 -9.64
C GLU A 198 -10.35 1.95 -9.49
N LEU A 199 -11.65 1.69 -9.32
CA LEU A 199 -12.63 2.75 -9.07
C LEU A 199 -12.49 3.36 -7.67
N PHE A 200 -12.06 2.58 -6.67
CA PHE A 200 -11.66 3.16 -5.40
C PHE A 200 -10.44 4.07 -5.56
N ALA A 201 -9.45 3.66 -6.36
CA ALA A 201 -8.29 4.48 -6.63
C ALA A 201 -8.63 5.81 -7.31
N ASP A 202 -9.55 5.79 -8.28
CA ASP A 202 -10.07 7.01 -8.91
C ASP A 202 -10.79 7.91 -7.93
N ALA A 203 -11.73 7.36 -7.16
CA ALA A 203 -12.45 8.11 -6.15
C ALA A 203 -11.50 8.72 -5.12
N PHE A 204 -10.47 7.99 -4.73
CA PHE A 204 -9.42 8.49 -3.83
C PHE A 204 -8.64 9.64 -4.47
N GLN A 205 -8.26 9.56 -5.74
CA GLN A 205 -7.60 10.68 -6.41
C GLN A 205 -8.53 11.89 -6.55
N VAL A 206 -9.82 11.71 -6.86
CA VAL A 206 -10.79 12.82 -6.86
C VAL A 206 -10.85 13.48 -5.48
N ALA A 207 -10.87 12.69 -4.40
CA ALA A 207 -10.87 13.23 -3.04
C ALA A 207 -9.54 13.93 -2.69
N VAL A 208 -8.40 13.45 -3.20
CA VAL A 208 -7.11 14.14 -3.09
C VAL A 208 -7.16 15.50 -3.78
N TYR A 209 -7.72 15.58 -4.99
CA TYR A 209 -7.90 16.85 -5.69
C TYR A 209 -8.69 17.84 -4.84
N TRP A 210 -9.83 17.39 -4.29
CA TRP A 210 -10.65 18.25 -3.44
C TRP A 210 -9.92 18.70 -2.17
N TRP A 211 -9.19 17.81 -1.50
CA TRP A 211 -8.42 18.16 -0.30
C TRP A 211 -7.28 19.13 -0.60
N THR A 212 -6.58 18.96 -1.71
CA THR A 212 -5.50 19.88 -2.11
C THR A 212 -6.03 21.29 -2.44
N ARG A 213 -7.22 21.39 -3.02
CA ARG A 213 -7.84 22.68 -3.37
C ARG A 213 -8.56 23.34 -2.19
N MET A 214 -9.24 22.53 -1.38
CA MET A 214 -10.11 22.96 -0.28
C MET A 214 -9.69 22.29 1.04
N PRO A 215 -8.42 22.47 1.50
CA PRO A 215 -7.91 21.76 2.68
C PRO A 215 -8.65 22.11 3.97
N ASP A 216 -9.32 23.27 4.01
CA ASP A 216 -10.06 23.77 5.16
C ASP A 216 -11.51 23.26 5.22
N THR A 217 -11.89 22.27 4.39
CA THR A 217 -13.21 21.62 4.46
C THR A 217 -13.43 21.05 5.86
N VAL A 218 -14.51 21.51 6.52
CA VAL A 218 -14.74 21.31 7.97
C VAL A 218 -14.69 19.85 8.40
N CYS A 219 -15.25 18.94 7.60
CA CYS A 219 -15.27 17.51 7.94
C CYS A 219 -13.85 16.92 8.02
N TRP A 220 -12.95 17.29 7.10
CA TRP A 220 -11.57 16.82 7.07
C TRP A 220 -10.75 17.42 8.21
N VAL A 221 -10.88 18.73 8.45
CA VAL A 221 -10.22 19.40 9.58
C VAL A 221 -10.61 18.75 10.91
N ARG A 222 -11.90 18.50 11.11
CA ARG A 222 -12.40 17.85 12.34
C ARG A 222 -11.84 16.44 12.51
N ARG A 223 -11.79 15.64 11.44
CA ARG A 223 -11.20 14.29 11.50
C ARG A 223 -9.71 14.32 11.79
N ALA A 224 -8.96 15.24 11.16
CA ALA A 224 -7.53 15.41 11.44
C ALA A 224 -7.30 15.72 12.91
N TRP A 225 -8.04 16.67 13.48
CA TRP A 225 -7.91 17.02 14.91
C TRP A 225 -8.30 15.86 15.83
N THR A 226 -9.37 15.13 15.49
CA THR A 226 -9.78 13.92 16.22
C THR A 226 -8.69 12.84 16.17
N ALA A 227 -7.96 12.75 15.06
CA ALA A 227 -6.81 11.87 14.89
C ALA A 227 -5.54 12.36 15.60
N GLY A 228 -5.54 13.57 16.17
CA GLY A 228 -4.34 14.21 16.71
C GLY A 228 -3.33 14.63 15.63
N LEU A 229 -3.79 14.89 14.42
CA LEU A 229 -2.98 15.30 13.27
C LEU A 229 -3.28 16.75 12.87
N ASP A 230 -2.30 17.41 12.25
CA ASP A 230 -2.54 18.68 11.58
C ASP A 230 -3.31 18.44 10.27
N ALA A 231 -4.39 19.18 10.06
CA ALA A 231 -5.28 19.03 8.90
C ALA A 231 -4.60 19.32 7.56
N ARG A 232 -3.50 20.06 7.54
CA ARG A 232 -2.73 20.43 6.36
C ARG A 232 -1.50 19.56 6.14
N GLU A 233 -1.18 18.68 7.09
CA GLU A 233 -0.11 17.71 6.87
C GLU A 233 -0.52 16.67 5.82
N MET A 234 0.37 16.41 4.86
CA MET A 234 0.13 15.44 3.79
C MET A 234 -0.21 14.03 4.33
N ARG A 235 0.32 13.65 5.49
CA ARG A 235 0.02 12.34 6.10
C ARG A 235 -1.42 12.22 6.59
N ALA A 236 -2.08 13.34 6.91
CA ALA A 236 -3.47 13.34 7.36
C ALA A 236 -4.43 13.09 6.18
N ALA A 237 -4.06 13.53 4.97
CA ALA A 237 -4.94 13.52 3.81
C ALA A 237 -5.53 12.13 3.52
N PRO A 238 -4.75 11.02 3.44
CA PRO A 238 -5.32 9.70 3.19
C PRO A 238 -6.34 9.24 4.23
N LEU A 239 -6.13 9.56 5.51
CA LEU A 239 -7.03 9.20 6.60
C LEU A 239 -8.33 10.00 6.53
N VAL A 240 -8.23 11.31 6.34
CA VAL A 240 -9.37 12.22 6.46
C VAL A 240 -10.28 12.20 5.24
N ILE A 241 -9.77 11.97 4.03
CA ILE A 241 -10.59 11.88 2.81
C ILE A 241 -11.15 10.48 2.56
N TYR A 242 -10.69 9.49 3.34
CA TYR A 242 -11.01 8.09 3.14
C TYR A 242 -12.51 7.78 3.07
N PRO A 243 -13.35 8.38 3.93
CA PRO A 243 -14.80 8.15 3.89
C PRO A 243 -15.42 8.61 2.57
N GLU A 244 -15.11 9.82 2.12
CA GLU A 244 -15.64 10.37 0.86
C GLU A 244 -15.16 9.56 -0.35
N ALA A 245 -13.89 9.13 -0.34
CA ALA A 245 -13.35 8.27 -1.39
C ALA A 245 -14.10 6.93 -1.49
N ALA A 246 -14.44 6.30 -0.37
CA ALA A 246 -15.17 5.02 -0.38
C ALA A 246 -16.62 5.18 -0.89
N GLU A 247 -17.31 6.25 -0.49
CA GLU A 247 -18.68 6.52 -0.95
C GLU A 247 -18.73 6.91 -2.43
N LEU A 248 -17.79 7.76 -2.87
CA LEU A 248 -17.64 8.10 -4.29
C LEU A 248 -17.28 6.87 -5.14
N ALA A 249 -16.44 5.97 -4.65
CA ALA A 249 -16.11 4.73 -5.35
C ALA A 249 -17.35 3.87 -5.62
N GLN A 250 -18.27 3.79 -4.66
CA GLN A 250 -19.55 3.11 -4.84
C GLN A 250 -20.41 3.80 -5.91
N ALA A 251 -20.48 5.13 -5.90
CA ALA A 251 -21.19 5.89 -6.93
C ALA A 251 -20.58 5.71 -8.34
N MET A 252 -19.25 5.62 -8.44
CA MET A 252 -18.54 5.33 -9.69
C MET A 252 -18.80 3.89 -10.18
N VAL A 253 -18.83 2.93 -9.27
CA VAL A 253 -19.21 1.53 -9.59
C VAL A 253 -20.63 1.48 -10.14
N ASP A 254 -21.58 2.18 -9.54
CA ASP A 254 -22.96 2.17 -10.00
C ASP A 254 -23.12 2.84 -11.37
N PHE A 255 -22.33 3.89 -11.67
CA PHE A 255 -22.24 4.47 -13.01
C PHE A 255 -21.73 3.45 -14.04
N GLU A 256 -20.60 2.79 -13.76
CA GLU A 256 -20.01 1.81 -14.68
C GLU A 256 -20.92 0.60 -14.91
N ARG A 257 -21.62 0.16 -13.87
CA ARG A 257 -22.58 -0.95 -13.94
C ARG A 257 -23.82 -0.60 -14.75
N ALA A 258 -24.33 0.62 -14.63
CA ALA A 258 -25.47 1.07 -15.43
C ALA A 258 -25.12 1.04 -16.92
N GLY A 259 -23.86 1.39 -17.27
CA GLY A 259 -23.37 1.39 -18.65
C GLY A 259 -24.03 2.43 -19.56
N GLN A 260 -24.96 3.22 -19.00
CA GLN A 260 -25.66 4.32 -19.64
C GLN A 260 -24.76 5.56 -19.61
N ARG A 261 -24.23 5.96 -20.78
CA ARG A 261 -23.14 6.94 -20.90
C ARG A 261 -23.52 8.16 -21.74
N ASP A 262 -24.82 8.39 -21.97
CA ASP A 262 -25.25 9.54 -22.75
C ASP A 262 -25.09 10.86 -21.97
N ALA A 263 -25.44 11.98 -22.58
CA ALA A 263 -25.32 13.29 -21.92
C ALA A 263 -26.26 13.42 -20.71
N ALA A 264 -27.47 12.86 -20.77
CA ALA A 264 -28.44 12.94 -19.70
C ALA A 264 -28.05 12.04 -18.52
N ASP A 265 -27.55 10.83 -18.77
CA ASP A 265 -27.07 9.91 -17.74
C ASP A 265 -25.92 10.51 -16.94
N ARG A 266 -24.94 11.07 -17.64
CA ARG A 266 -23.79 11.74 -17.02
C ARG A 266 -24.23 12.95 -16.20
N ALA A 267 -25.16 13.75 -16.69
CA ALA A 267 -25.71 14.87 -15.93
C ALA A 267 -26.45 14.41 -14.67
N ARG A 268 -27.23 13.32 -14.73
CA ARG A 268 -27.92 12.75 -13.56
C ARG A 268 -26.93 12.21 -12.52
N TRP A 269 -25.91 11.48 -12.96
CA TRP A 269 -24.87 10.99 -12.06
C TRP A 269 -24.11 12.15 -11.41
N LEU A 270 -23.70 13.14 -12.20
CA LEU A 270 -22.98 14.31 -11.71
C LEU A 270 -23.80 15.07 -10.66
N ALA A 271 -25.08 15.34 -10.93
CA ALA A 271 -25.98 15.95 -9.96
C ALA A 271 -26.14 15.10 -8.67
N GLY A 272 -26.03 13.78 -8.77
CA GLY A 272 -25.99 12.87 -7.63
C GLY A 272 -24.74 13.06 -6.76
N VAL A 273 -23.57 13.08 -7.38
CA VAL A 273 -22.29 13.31 -6.70
C VAL A 273 -22.19 14.72 -6.14
N GLU A 274 -22.69 15.73 -6.85
CA GLU A 274 -22.73 17.12 -6.37
C GLU A 274 -23.56 17.25 -5.07
N ARG A 275 -24.62 16.44 -4.89
CA ARG A 275 -25.34 16.36 -3.61
C ARG A 275 -24.52 15.72 -2.48
N LEU A 276 -23.72 14.68 -2.80
CA LEU A 276 -22.80 14.08 -1.83
C LEU A 276 -21.75 15.11 -1.39
N MET A 277 -21.12 15.79 -2.35
CA MET A 277 -20.15 16.87 -2.11
C MET A 277 -20.71 17.95 -1.18
N ALA A 278 -21.92 18.43 -1.47
CA ALA A 278 -22.59 19.42 -0.63
C ALA A 278 -22.82 18.88 0.80
N GLY A 279 -23.18 17.61 0.95
CA GLY A 279 -23.32 16.95 2.26
C GLY A 279 -22.00 16.85 3.05
N TRP A 280 -20.87 16.77 2.36
CA TRP A 280 -19.54 16.77 2.97
C TRP A 280 -18.97 18.17 3.20
N GLY A 281 -19.64 19.21 2.68
CA GLY A 281 -19.17 20.60 2.72
C GLY A 281 -18.09 20.92 1.69
N VAL A 282 -17.93 20.10 0.65
CA VAL A 282 -17.02 20.35 -0.48
C VAL A 282 -17.69 21.33 -1.45
N ASP A 283 -17.00 22.41 -1.82
CA ASP A 283 -17.53 23.36 -2.80
C ASP A 283 -17.71 22.67 -4.16
N VAL A 284 -18.95 22.69 -4.65
CA VAL A 284 -19.31 22.01 -5.90
C VAL A 284 -18.64 22.68 -7.09
N ALA A 285 -18.59 24.02 -7.15
CA ALA A 285 -18.02 24.72 -8.29
C ALA A 285 -16.52 24.43 -8.42
N GLU A 286 -15.80 24.39 -7.31
CA GLU A 286 -14.36 24.10 -7.28
C GLU A 286 -14.05 22.61 -7.51
N GLY A 287 -14.83 21.70 -6.90
CA GLY A 287 -14.58 20.26 -6.99
C GLY A 287 -15.06 19.58 -8.28
N ARG A 288 -15.96 20.22 -9.04
CA ARG A 288 -16.60 19.61 -10.23
C ARG A 288 -15.63 19.22 -11.32
N GLN A 289 -14.51 19.93 -11.47
CA GLN A 289 -13.55 19.69 -12.54
C GLN A 289 -12.97 18.27 -12.50
N ALA A 290 -12.64 17.75 -11.31
CA ALA A 290 -12.12 16.40 -11.14
C ALA A 290 -13.11 15.32 -11.64
N LEU A 291 -14.41 15.52 -11.37
CA LEU A 291 -15.48 14.61 -11.82
C LEU A 291 -15.65 14.65 -13.34
N LEU A 292 -15.54 15.83 -13.95
CA LEU A 292 -15.62 15.97 -15.42
C LEU A 292 -14.44 15.29 -16.11
N VAL A 293 -13.23 15.38 -15.56
CA VAL A 293 -12.05 14.67 -16.07
C VAL A 293 -12.26 13.16 -16.01
N TRP A 294 -12.75 12.65 -14.88
CA TRP A 294 -13.08 11.23 -14.73
C TRP A 294 -14.14 10.78 -15.75
N LEU A 295 -15.28 11.49 -15.85
CA LEU A 295 -16.32 11.21 -16.84
C LEU A 295 -15.81 11.26 -18.29
N GLY A 296 -14.84 12.13 -18.58
CA GLY A 296 -14.18 12.19 -19.88
C GLY A 296 -13.44 10.90 -20.22
N ARG A 297 -12.67 10.35 -19.27
CA ARG A 297 -11.94 9.07 -19.42
C ARG A 297 -12.88 7.86 -19.49
N HIS A 298 -14.07 7.98 -18.89
CA HIS A 298 -15.09 6.94 -18.82
C HIS A 298 -16.22 7.08 -19.86
N ARG A 299 -16.07 8.01 -20.82
CA ARG A 299 -17.05 8.24 -21.90
C ARG A 299 -17.18 7.04 -22.83
N MET A 300 -16.07 6.38 -23.13
CA MET A 300 -16.06 5.20 -24.01
C MET A 300 -16.26 3.96 -23.16
N GLY A 301 -17.32 3.21 -23.45
CA GLY A 301 -17.59 1.95 -22.76
C GLY A 301 -16.45 0.94 -22.91
N PRO A 302 -16.47 -0.14 -22.09
CA PRO A 302 -15.53 -1.23 -22.24
C PRO A 302 -15.61 -1.79 -23.67
N PRO A 303 -14.49 -2.28 -24.23
CA PRO A 303 -14.52 -2.99 -25.51
C PRO A 303 -15.49 -4.17 -25.40
N ALA A 304 -16.23 -4.45 -26.48
CA ALA A 304 -17.19 -5.55 -26.51
C ALA A 304 -16.50 -6.85 -26.06
N PRO A 305 -17.07 -7.57 -25.07
CA PRO A 305 -16.39 -8.74 -24.53
C PRO A 305 -16.40 -9.87 -25.57
N ALA A 306 -15.24 -10.52 -25.80
CA ALA A 306 -15.14 -11.69 -26.67
C ALA A 306 -15.89 -12.93 -26.13
N ARG A 307 -16.31 -12.90 -24.86
CA ARG A 307 -17.09 -13.94 -24.18
C ARG A 307 -18.00 -13.31 -23.13
N PRO A 308 -19.23 -13.81 -22.91
CA PRO A 308 -20.11 -13.28 -21.87
C PRO A 308 -19.43 -13.41 -20.50
N ALA A 309 -19.11 -12.27 -19.90
CA ALA A 309 -18.54 -12.19 -18.57
C ALA A 309 -19.59 -12.69 -17.56
N GLY A 310 -19.18 -13.57 -16.65
CA GLY A 310 -20.05 -13.98 -15.53
C GLY A 310 -20.48 -12.76 -14.70
N ARG A 311 -21.62 -12.86 -14.00
CA ARG A 311 -22.28 -11.80 -13.20
C ARG A 311 -21.42 -11.04 -12.18
N ARG A 312 -20.14 -11.40 -11.99
CA ARG A 312 -19.20 -10.83 -11.00
C ARG A 312 -18.04 -10.04 -11.61
N HIS A 313 -17.96 -9.91 -12.94
CA HIS A 313 -16.84 -9.21 -13.58
C HIS A 313 -17.33 -7.87 -14.14
N LEU A 314 -16.95 -6.77 -13.49
CA LEU A 314 -17.16 -5.43 -14.02
C LEU A 314 -15.99 -5.10 -14.95
N THR A 315 -16.29 -4.81 -16.22
CA THR A 315 -15.28 -4.38 -17.20
C THR A 315 -15.32 -2.86 -17.28
N LEU A 316 -14.23 -2.22 -16.91
CA LEU A 316 -14.12 -0.76 -16.92
C LEU A 316 -13.86 -0.19 -18.31
N ALA A 317 -14.10 1.11 -18.45
CA ALA A 317 -13.78 1.89 -19.64
C ALA A 317 -12.31 1.72 -20.09
N LEU A 318 -12.06 1.94 -21.39
CA LEU A 318 -10.75 1.78 -22.01
C LEU A 318 -9.61 2.55 -21.32
N GLY A 319 -9.92 3.65 -20.63
CA GLY A 319 -8.96 4.45 -19.87
C GLY A 319 -8.14 3.65 -18.85
N HIS A 320 -8.68 2.58 -18.28
CA HIS A 320 -7.98 1.76 -17.27
C HIS A 320 -6.96 0.78 -17.85
N TYR A 321 -7.09 0.35 -19.11
CA TYR A 321 -6.19 -0.67 -19.67
C TYR A 321 -4.77 -0.16 -19.98
N ARG A 322 -4.59 1.16 -20.11
CA ARG A 322 -3.33 1.78 -20.57
C ARG A 322 -2.53 2.48 -19.47
N VAL A 323 -3.16 2.87 -18.38
CA VAL A 323 -2.57 3.80 -17.40
C VAL A 323 -2.27 3.13 -16.05
N VAL A 324 -2.94 2.01 -15.76
CA VAL A 324 -3.02 1.47 -14.39
C VAL A 324 -2.05 0.32 -14.12
N SER A 325 -1.25 0.47 -13.07
CA SER A 325 -0.47 -0.64 -12.48
C SER A 325 -1.37 -1.64 -11.78
N ARG A 326 -1.21 -2.93 -12.06
CA ARG A 326 -2.07 -4.00 -11.52
C ARG A 326 -1.85 -4.30 -10.04
N THR A 327 -0.68 -3.96 -9.51
CA THR A 327 -0.24 -4.27 -8.15
C THR A 327 0.34 -3.03 -7.45
N GLY A 328 0.16 -1.86 -8.06
CA GLY A 328 0.70 -0.61 -7.59
C GLY A 328 -0.11 0.00 -6.45
N SER A 329 0.40 1.11 -5.94
CA SER A 329 -0.30 1.98 -4.99
C SER A 329 -1.67 2.42 -5.51
N VAL A 330 -2.49 2.99 -4.63
CA VAL A 330 -3.75 3.65 -4.99
C VAL A 330 -3.54 4.70 -6.09
N HIS A 331 -2.46 5.48 -6.08
CA HIS A 331 -2.23 6.45 -7.16
C HIS A 331 -1.87 5.77 -8.49
N GLN A 332 -1.06 4.71 -8.47
CA GLN A 332 -0.69 3.96 -9.68
C GLN A 332 -1.86 3.16 -10.25
N ARG A 333 -2.90 2.93 -9.44
CA ARG A 333 -4.15 2.27 -9.85
C ARG A 333 -5.19 3.21 -10.43
N SER A 334 -5.04 4.52 -10.24
CA SER A 334 -6.01 5.46 -10.76
C SER A 334 -5.82 5.68 -12.26
N CYS A 335 -6.93 5.88 -12.96
CA CYS A 335 -6.91 6.44 -14.29
C CYS A 335 -6.64 7.95 -14.28
N LEU A 336 -6.58 8.64 -13.14
CA LEU A 336 -6.32 10.08 -13.00
C LEU A 336 -4.82 10.36 -12.82
N THR A 337 -4.38 11.56 -13.19
CA THR A 337 -2.95 11.89 -13.31
C THR A 337 -2.40 12.74 -12.17
N TRP A 338 -3.25 13.45 -11.42
CA TRP A 338 -2.79 14.15 -10.23
C TRP A 338 -2.53 13.16 -9.10
N GLN A 339 -1.69 13.58 -8.15
CA GLN A 339 -1.24 12.76 -7.04
C GLN A 339 -1.16 13.58 -5.76
N LEU A 340 -1.27 12.90 -4.62
CA LEU A 340 -1.06 13.53 -3.32
C LEU A 340 0.35 14.14 -3.25
N GLY A 341 0.44 15.40 -2.86
CA GLY A 341 1.69 16.15 -2.79
C GLY A 341 1.98 17.00 -4.04
N MET A 342 1.21 16.87 -5.12
CA MET A 342 1.25 17.84 -6.22
C MET A 342 0.66 19.18 -5.75
N SER A 343 1.19 20.29 -6.28
CA SER A 343 0.62 21.59 -5.98
C SER A 343 -0.74 21.75 -6.67
N ALA A 344 -1.61 22.59 -6.10
CA ALA A 344 -2.89 22.89 -6.72
C ALA A 344 -2.73 23.54 -8.12
N ALA A 345 -1.60 24.17 -8.44
CA ALA A 345 -1.36 24.71 -9.77
C ALA A 345 -1.05 23.62 -10.81
N ASP A 346 -0.56 22.47 -10.37
CA ASP A 346 -0.14 21.35 -11.22
C ASP A 346 -1.24 20.28 -11.42
N MET A 347 -2.41 20.45 -10.78
CA MET A 347 -3.57 19.54 -10.84
C MET A 347 -4.63 19.99 -11.84
#